data_AF-X8IAF9-F1
#
_entry.id   AF-X8IAF9-F1
#
_cell.length_a   1.000
_cell.length_b   1.000
_cell.length_c   1.000
_cell.angle_alpha   90.00
_cell.angle_beta   90.00
_cell.angle_gamma   90.00
#
_symmetry.space_group_name_H-M   'P 1'
#
loop_
_entity.id
_entity.type
_entity.pdbx_description
1 polymer ?
#
loop_
_entity_poly.entity_id
_entity_poly.type
_entity_poly.pdbx_seq_one_letter_code
_entity_poly.pdbx_strand_id
1 'polypeptide(L)'
;MKNNRLFKILYYILEKGKVTANELSDKFEVSVRTIYRDIDSISSTGIPIYTTQGKSGGIEIAKEFVLNKSLLTENEKKTDTGST
;
A
#
# COMPACT_ATOMS: atom_id res chain seq x y z
N MET A 1 9.67 17.73 -5.21
CA MET A 1 8.98 16.78 -4.31
C MET A 1 7.82 16.15 -5.08
N LYS A 2 7.99 14.93 -5.62
CA LYS A 2 6.91 14.30 -6.40
C LYS A 2 5.93 13.63 -5.45
N ASN A 3 4.75 14.24 -5.32
CA ASN A 3 3.56 13.66 -4.71
C ASN A 3 3.17 12.37 -5.47
N ASN A 4 3.79 11.24 -5.16
CA ASN A 4 3.41 9.97 -5.76
C ASN A 4 2.13 9.45 -5.08
N ARG A 5 0.97 9.68 -5.71
CA ARG A 5 -0.34 9.22 -5.24
C ARG A 5 -0.37 7.71 -4.97
N LEU A 6 0.37 6.92 -5.75
CA LEU A 6 0.47 5.47 -5.57
C LEU A 6 1.06 5.12 -4.20
N PHE A 7 2.10 5.85 -3.77
CA PHE A 7 2.70 5.64 -2.46
C PHE A 7 1.74 6.01 -1.32
N LYS A 8 0.98 7.10 -1.49
CA LYS A 8 -0.02 7.51 -0.50
C LYS A 8 -1.17 6.52 -0.39
N ILE A 9 -1.65 5.98 -1.52
CA ILE A 9 -2.67 4.91 -1.55
C ILE A 9 -2.14 3.68 -0.83
N LEU A 10 -0.92 3.23 -1.17
CA LEU A 10 -0.30 2.08 -0.54
C LEU A 10 -0.18 2.24 0.98
N TYR A 11 0.36 3.38 1.43
CA TYR A 11 0.50 3.66 2.87
C TYR A 11 -0.85 3.67 3.59
N TYR A 12 -1.88 4.26 2.96
CA TYR A 12 -3.20 4.31 3.55
C TYR A 12 -3.83 2.91 3.70
N ILE A 13 -3.65 2.04 2.70
CA ILE A 13 -4.10 0.64 2.78
C ILE A 13 -3.34 -0.09 3.90
N LEU A 14 -2.03 0.14 4.05
CA LEU A 14 -1.22 -0.47 5.13
C LEU A 14 -1.70 -0.04 6.52
N GLU A 15 -1.99 1.24 6.71
CA GLU A 15 -2.43 1.80 7.99
C GLU A 15 -3.83 1.30 8.39
N LYS A 16 -4.75 1.22 7.42
CA LYS A 16 -6.13 0.77 7.65
C LYS A 16 -6.31 -0.75 7.61
N GLY A 17 -5.38 -1.47 6.99
CA GLY A 17 -5.46 -2.90 6.72
C GLY A 17 -6.38 -3.23 5.54
N LYS A 18 -7.64 -2.77 5.58
CA LYS A 18 -8.65 -2.99 4.53
C LYS A 18 -9.45 -1.72 4.29
N VAL A 19 -9.56 -1.31 3.04
CA VAL A 19 -10.28 -0.09 2.61
C VAL A 19 -11.16 -0.37 1.40
N THR A 20 -12.15 0.48 1.13
CA THR A 20 -12.95 0.35 -0.11
C THR A 20 -12.43 1.24 -1.24
N ALA A 21 -12.76 0.91 -2.49
CA ALA A 21 -12.41 1.77 -3.62
C ALA A 21 -13.10 3.15 -3.55
N ASN A 22 -14.30 3.22 -2.97
CA ASN A 22 -15.02 4.48 -2.73
C ASN A 22 -14.32 5.33 -1.65
N GLU A 23 -13.89 4.72 -0.56
CA GLU A 23 -13.13 5.42 0.49
C GLU A 23 -11.83 6.01 -0.07
N LEU A 24 -11.12 5.26 -0.90
CA LEU A 24 -9.93 5.75 -1.59
C LEU A 24 -10.28 6.86 -2.58
N SER A 25 -11.38 6.73 -3.34
CA SER A 25 -11.78 7.75 -4.32
C SER A 25 -12.09 9.08 -3.65
N ASP A 26 -12.83 9.03 -2.54
CA ASP A 26 -13.22 10.21 -1.78
C ASP A 26 -12.00 10.86 -1.12
N LYS A 27 -11.11 10.04 -0.52
CA LYS A 27 -9.92 10.54 0.19
C LYS A 27 -8.87 11.16 -0.73
N PHE A 28 -8.72 10.62 -1.93
CA PHE A 28 -7.73 11.10 -2.90
C PHE A 28 -8.33 12.01 -3.97
N GLU A 29 -9.62 12.34 -3.85
CA GLU A 29 -10.36 13.24 -4.76
C GLU A 29 -10.22 12.81 -6.24
N VAL A 30 -10.37 11.52 -6.48
CA VAL A 30 -10.25 10.91 -7.83
C VAL A 30 -11.42 9.97 -8.07
N SER A 31 -11.66 9.59 -9.32
CA SER A 31 -12.67 8.58 -9.61
C SER A 31 -12.27 7.19 -9.10
N VAL A 32 -13.27 6.36 -8.75
CA VAL A 32 -13.08 4.93 -8.45
C VAL A 32 -12.30 4.20 -9.57
N ARG A 33 -12.55 4.56 -10.83
CA ARG A 33 -11.78 4.04 -11.98
C ARG A 33 -10.30 4.39 -11.90
N THR A 34 -9.96 5.58 -11.41
CA THR A 34 -8.57 5.99 -11.19
C THR A 34 -7.95 5.21 -10.04
N ILE A 35 -8.70 4.95 -8.96
CA ILE A 35 -8.23 4.06 -7.90
C ILE A 35 -7.89 2.69 -8.45
N TYR A 36 -8.77 2.04 -9.21
CA TYR A 36 -8.45 0.73 -9.79
C TYR A 36 -7.20 0.78 -10.68
N ARG A 37 -7.05 1.79 -11.55
CA ARG A 37 -5.84 1.96 -12.37
C ARG A 37 -4.57 2.14 -11.52
N ASP A 38 -4.67 2.88 -10.42
CA ASP A 38 -3.55 3.07 -9.50
C ASP A 38 -3.22 1.76 -8.77
N ILE A 39 -4.23 0.98 -8.37
CA ILE A 39 -4.05 -0.35 -7.78
C ILE A 39 -3.40 -1.31 -8.77
N ASP A 40 -3.82 -1.33 -10.04
CA ASP A 40 -3.20 -2.12 -11.10
C ASP A 40 -1.73 -1.72 -11.28
N SER A 41 -1.46 -0.41 -11.27
CA SER A 41 -0.09 0.12 -11.36
C SER A 41 0.76 -0.35 -10.18
N ILE A 42 0.23 -0.31 -8.96
CA ILE A 42 0.93 -0.78 -7.77
C ILE A 42 1.15 -2.30 -7.84
N SER A 43 0.13 -3.08 -8.22
CA SER A 43 0.24 -4.53 -8.38
C SER A 43 1.30 -4.91 -9.41
N SER A 44 1.44 -4.13 -10.49
CA SER A 44 2.45 -4.39 -11.53
C SER A 44 3.89 -4.23 -11.04
N THR A 45 4.12 -3.57 -9.89
CA THR A 45 5.44 -3.41 -9.28
C THR A 45 5.84 -4.58 -8.37
N GLY A 46 5.02 -5.63 -8.29
CA GLY A 46 5.27 -6.82 -7.47
C GLY A 46 4.72 -6.71 -6.04
N ILE A 47 3.94 -5.67 -5.74
CA ILE A 47 3.26 -5.54 -4.45
C ILE A 47 1.98 -6.38 -4.47
N PRO A 48 1.81 -7.35 -3.56
CA PRO A 48 0.64 -8.22 -3.54
C PRO A 48 -0.57 -7.50 -2.93
N ILE A 49 -1.33 -6.81 -3.79
CA ILE A 49 -2.62 -6.21 -3.44
C ILE A 49 -3.75 -7.15 -3.86
N TYR A 50 -4.68 -7.38 -2.96
CA TYR A 50 -5.90 -8.14 -3.20
C TYR A 50 -7.10 -7.21 -3.27
N THR A 51 -7.99 -7.48 -4.21
CA THR A 51 -9.30 -6.83 -4.29
C THR A 51 -10.39 -7.88 -4.13
N THR A 52 -11.29 -7.66 -3.18
CA THR A 52 -12.46 -8.51 -2.95
C THR A 52 -13.69 -7.77 -3.39
N GLN A 53 -14.54 -8.39 -4.21
CA GLN A 53 -15.80 -7.81 -4.66
C GLN A 53 -16.96 -8.12 -3.68
N GLY A 54 -18.02 -7.30 -3.71
CA GLY A 54 -19.25 -7.51 -2.94
C GLY A 54 -19.45 -6.56 -1.75
N LYS A 55 -20.54 -6.75 -1.00
CA LYS A 55 -20.99 -5.87 0.10
C LYS A 55 -19.99 -5.74 1.25
N SER A 56 -19.09 -6.71 1.40
CA SER A 56 -17.99 -6.73 2.36
C SER A 56 -16.62 -6.78 1.68
N GLY A 57 -16.59 -6.39 0.41
CA GLY A 57 -15.39 -6.27 -0.41
C GLY A 57 -14.43 -5.19 0.08
N GLY A 58 -13.26 -5.13 -0.52
CA GLY A 58 -12.22 -4.18 -0.15
C GLY A 58 -10.90 -4.43 -0.85
N ILE A 59 -9.98 -3.51 -0.63
CA ILE A 59 -8.62 -3.50 -1.13
C ILE A 59 -7.70 -3.64 0.08
N GLU A 60 -6.84 -4.64 0.06
CA GLU A 60 -5.91 -4.96 1.15
C GLU A 60 -4.58 -5.48 0.59
N ILE A 61 -3.51 -5.33 1.37
CA ILE A 61 -2.18 -5.83 1.02
C ILE A 61 -1.93 -7.12 1.80
N ALA A 62 -1.27 -8.10 1.18
CA ALA A 62 -0.87 -9.34 1.86
C ALA A 62 -0.17 -9.03 3.20
N LYS A 63 -0.65 -9.63 4.29
CA LYS A 63 -0.11 -9.38 5.65
C LYS A 63 1.38 -9.75 5.73
N GLU A 64 1.77 -10.76 4.98
CA GLU A 64 3.15 -11.26 4.86
C GLU A 64 4.08 -10.20 4.25
N PHE A 65 3.58 -9.42 3.27
CA PHE A 65 4.32 -8.31 2.68
C PHE A 65 4.49 -7.15 3.68
N VAL A 66 3.47 -6.89 4.49
CA VAL A 66 3.52 -5.86 5.55
C VAL A 66 4.53 -6.24 6.65
N LEU A 67 4.50 -7.50 7.10
CA LEU A 67 5.42 -8.04 8.12
C LEU A 67 6.87 -7.99 7.65
N ASN A 68 7.14 -8.41 6.41
CA ASN A 68 8.49 -8.40 5.86
C ASN A 68 9.06 -6.98 5.80
N LYS A 69 8.26 -5.99 5.38
CA LYS A 69 8.70 -4.59 5.37
C LYS A 69 8.91 -4.02 6.78
N SER A 70 8.07 -4.36 7.76
CA SER A 70 8.27 -3.92 9.15
C SER A 70 9.59 -4.46 9.71
N LEU A 71 9.87 -5.74 9.48
CA LEU A 71 11.11 -6.37 9.91
C LEU A 71 12.33 -5.80 9.16
N LEU A 72 12.21 -5.50 7.86
CA LEU A 72 13.27 -4.86 7.09
C LEU A 72 13.52 -3.41 7.56
N THR A 73 12.48 -2.63 7.86
CA THR A 73 12.63 -1.25 8.37
C THR A 73 13.20 -1.20 9.79
N GLU A 74 13.01 -2.25 10.60
CA GLU A 74 13.68 -2.38 11.90
C GLU A 74 15.15 -2.83 11.76
N ASN A 75 15.46 -3.68 10.79
CA ASN A 75 16.82 -4.20 10.56
C ASN A 75 17.72 -3.25 9.74
N GLU A 76 17.17 -2.25 9.03
CA GLU A 76 17.95 -1.22 8.34
C GLU A 76 18.61 -0.19 9.29
N LYS A 77 18.41 -0.28 10.61
CA LYS A 77 19.08 0.60 11.59
C LYS A 77 20.35 0.04 12.24
N LYS A 78 20.81 -1.16 11.87
CA LYS A 78 22.07 -1.71 12.41
C LYS A 78 22.87 -2.49 11.38
N THR A 79 23.45 -1.78 10.41
CA THR A 79 24.74 -2.18 9.85
C THR A 79 25.56 -0.94 9.53
N ASP A 80 25.90 -0.21 10.59
CA ASP A 80 27.13 0.59 10.66
C ASP A 80 27.53 0.63 12.14
N THR A 81 28.22 -0.42 12.57
CA THR A 81 28.88 -0.48 13.87
C THR A 81 30.33 -0.89 13.66
N GLY A 82 31.24 0.02 14.00
CA GLY A 82 32.71 -0.17 14.05
C GLY A 82 33.39 0.33 12.78
N SER A 83 34.13 1.46 12.75
CA SER A 83 35.34 1.73 13.54
C SER A 83 36.23 0.50 13.70
N THR A 84 37.11 0.26 12.73
CA THR A 84 38.58 0.25 12.87
C THR A 84 39.20 0.27 11.48
#